data_AF-A0A822HEU9-F1
#
_entry.id   AF-A0A822HEU9-F1
#
_cell.length_a   1.000
_cell.length_b   1.000
_cell.length_c   1.000
_cell.angle_alpha   90.00
_cell.angle_beta   90.00
_cell.angle_gamma   90.00
#
_symmetry.space_group_name_H-M   'P 1'
#
loop_
_entity.id
_entity.type
_entity.pdbx_description
1 polymer ?
#
loop_
_entity_poly.entity_id
_entity_poly.type
_entity_poly.pdbx_seq_one_letter_code
_entity_poly.pdbx_strand_id
1 'polypeptide(L)'
;MSNYFDQLYICAQSFFNEQELLNFTVPLYLRSLSECMDYELFDRCSLQVIRAESSQLKVPTLEQYHNGQLTFDQLVKIFTKVFESTMEPLIHQVLRMSGRSKEDIDQISKDFWMVYEEKLKERRDLVINGNQYVCACL
;
A
#
# COMPACT_ATOMS: atom_id res chain seq x y z
N MET A 1 13.53 9.26 -2.23
CA MET A 1 12.50 9.53 -1.21
C MET A 1 11.85 8.18 -0.94
N SER A 2 12.01 7.62 0.26
CA SER A 2 11.48 6.28 0.57
C SER A 2 9.98 6.37 0.90
N ASN A 3 9.14 5.52 0.33
CA ASN A 3 7.69 5.43 0.55
C ASN A 3 7.30 4.11 1.27
N TYR A 4 6.01 3.90 1.56
CA TYR A 4 5.55 2.68 2.27
C TYR A 4 5.92 1.38 1.55
N PHE A 5 5.89 1.37 0.22
CA PHE A 5 6.25 0.20 -0.57
C PHE A 5 7.74 -0.12 -0.47
N ASP A 6 8.60 0.90 -0.33
CA ASP A 6 10.01 0.66 -0.06
C ASP A 6 10.21 -0.01 1.32
N GLN A 7 9.43 0.39 2.32
CA GLN A 7 9.46 -0.27 3.63
C GLN A 7 8.96 -1.72 3.54
N LEU A 8 7.91 -1.99 2.77
CA LEU A 8 7.45 -3.36 2.50
C LEU A 8 8.53 -4.21 1.83
N TYR A 9 9.25 -3.65 0.85
CA TYR A 9 10.32 -4.36 0.17
C TYR A 9 11.51 -4.65 1.09
N ILE A 10 11.90 -3.68 1.94
CA ILE A 10 12.94 -3.87 2.97
C ILE A 10 12.53 -5.00 3.94
N CYS A 11 11.27 -5.05 4.36
CA CYS A 11 10.75 -6.15 5.16
C CYS A 11 10.87 -7.47 4.39
N ALA A 12 10.45 -7.52 3.13
CA ALA A 12 10.51 -8.74 2.32
C ALA A 12 11.94 -9.31 2.22
N GLN A 13 12.96 -8.45 2.11
CA GLN A 13 14.37 -8.87 2.09
C GLN A 13 14.81 -9.64 3.35
N SER A 14 14.09 -9.51 4.46
CA SER A 14 14.39 -10.20 5.71
C SER A 14 13.77 -11.60 5.79
N PHE A 15 12.76 -11.89 4.98
CA PHE A 15 11.98 -13.13 5.07
C PHE A 15 12.02 -13.98 3.79
N PHE A 16 12.26 -13.35 2.64
CA PHE A 16 12.13 -13.97 1.34
C PHE A 16 13.50 -14.32 0.79
N ASN A 17 13.61 -15.47 0.13
CA ASN A 17 14.78 -15.81 -0.68
C ASN A 17 14.79 -15.03 -2.01
N GLU A 18 15.88 -15.14 -2.78
CA GLU A 18 16.04 -14.39 -4.04
C GLU A 18 14.91 -14.63 -5.04
N GLN A 19 14.45 -15.88 -5.18
CA GLN A 19 13.36 -16.23 -6.10
C GLN A 19 12.00 -15.69 -5.63
N GLU A 20 11.75 -15.73 -4.32
CA GLU A 20 10.57 -15.16 -3.70
C GLU A 20 10.56 -13.62 -3.87
N LEU A 21 11.71 -12.96 -3.71
CA LEU A 21 11.85 -11.51 -3.94
C LEU A 21 11.60 -11.12 -5.40
N LEU A 22 12.08 -11.92 -6.36
CA LEU A 22 11.79 -11.70 -7.79
C LEU A 22 10.29 -11.81 -8.09
N ASN A 23 9.60 -12.73 -7.41
CA ASN A 23 8.16 -12.93 -7.56
C ASN A 23 7.33 -11.93 -6.74
N PHE A 24 7.93 -11.28 -5.74
CA PHE A 24 7.30 -10.25 -4.93
C PHE A 24 7.28 -8.92 -5.66
N THR A 25 6.41 -8.83 -6.66
CA THR A 25 6.12 -7.59 -7.38
C THR A 25 4.81 -7.02 -6.85
N VAL A 26 4.82 -5.80 -6.29
CA VAL A 26 3.60 -5.12 -5.87
C VAL A 26 2.83 -4.68 -7.12
N PRO A 27 1.64 -5.24 -7.43
CA PRO A 27 0.94 -4.97 -8.69
C PRO A 27 0.15 -3.66 -8.62
N LEU A 28 0.80 -2.58 -8.19
CA LEU A 28 0.20 -1.25 -8.16
C LEU A 28 0.69 -0.45 -9.36
N TYR A 29 -0.20 -0.29 -10.34
CA TYR A 29 0.03 0.58 -11.47
C TYR A 29 -0.80 1.86 -11.31
N LEU A 30 -0.12 2.94 -10.91
CA LEU A 30 -0.74 4.27 -10.85
C LEU A 30 -0.79 4.83 -12.27
N ARG A 31 -2.00 4.95 -12.82
CA ARG A 31 -2.23 5.52 -14.15
C ARG A 31 -2.46 7.02 -14.07
N SER A 32 -1.86 7.74 -15.00
CA SER A 32 -2.25 9.11 -15.29
C SER A 32 -3.67 9.17 -15.87
N LEU A 33 -4.33 10.33 -15.75
CA LEU A 33 -5.63 10.56 -16.37
C LEU A 33 -5.56 10.29 -17.89
N SER A 34 -4.48 10.73 -18.56
CA SER A 34 -4.28 10.49 -20.00
C SER A 34 -4.17 9.02 -20.35
N GLU A 35 -3.67 8.18 -19.46
CA GLU A 35 -3.67 6.74 -19.68
C GLU A 35 -5.07 6.16 -19.51
N CYS A 36 -5.86 6.63 -18.53
CA CYS A 36 -7.22 6.14 -18.26
C CYS A 36 -8.28 6.62 -19.26
N MET A 37 -8.05 7.76 -19.92
CA MET A 37 -9.02 8.38 -20.81
C MET A 37 -8.93 7.84 -22.23
N ASP A 38 -10.00 7.20 -22.69
CA ASP A 38 -10.22 6.86 -24.09
C ASP A 38 -11.14 7.91 -24.74
N TYR A 39 -10.53 8.94 -25.33
CA TYR A 39 -11.28 10.03 -25.95
C TYR A 39 -12.13 9.57 -27.14
N GLU A 40 -11.70 8.52 -27.86
CA GLU A 40 -12.47 7.97 -28.98
C GLU A 40 -13.76 7.29 -28.50
N LEU A 41 -13.72 6.59 -27.37
CA LEU A 41 -14.89 5.97 -26.75
C LEU A 41 -15.92 7.03 -26.30
N PHE A 42 -15.46 8.12 -25.69
CA PHE A 42 -16.33 9.22 -25.25
C PHE A 42 -17.01 9.91 -26.43
N ASP A 43 -16.25 10.21 -27.49
CA ASP A 43 -16.80 10.81 -28.73
C ASP A 43 -17.85 9.90 -29.38
N ARG A 44 -17.57 8.59 -29.49
CA ARG A 44 -18.51 7.62 -30.06
C ARG A 44 -19.81 7.49 -29.29
N CYS A 45 -19.76 7.64 -27.97
CA CYS A 45 -20.92 7.54 -27.09
C CYS A 45 -21.60 8.90 -26.83
N SER A 46 -21.11 9.99 -27.46
CA SER A 46 -21.58 11.36 -27.20
C SER A 46 -21.54 11.73 -25.71
N LEU A 47 -20.53 11.23 -24.99
CA LEU A 47 -20.31 11.49 -23.57
C LEU A 47 -19.33 12.65 -23.40
N GLN A 48 -19.62 13.56 -22.47
CA GLN A 48 -18.69 14.61 -22.11
C GLN A 48 -17.75 14.13 -20.98
N VAL A 49 -16.46 14.34 -21.15
CA VAL A 49 -15.48 14.10 -20.09
C VAL A 49 -15.66 15.16 -19.00
N ILE A 50 -16.07 14.74 -17.80
CA ILE A 50 -16.08 15.60 -16.61
C ILE A 50 -14.85 15.26 -15.78
N ARG A 51 -13.88 16.18 -15.73
CA ARG A 51 -12.71 16.05 -14.86
C ARG A 51 -13.09 16.52 -13.46
N ALA A 52 -13.19 15.59 -12.53
CA ALA A 52 -13.20 15.90 -11.11
C ALA A 52 -11.78 15.81 -10.56
N GLU A 53 -11.29 16.90 -9.97
CA GLU A 53 -10.02 16.90 -9.25
C GLU A 53 -10.30 16.82 -7.76
N SER A 54 -9.84 15.76 -7.09
CA SER A 54 -9.80 15.75 -5.64
C SER A 54 -8.52 16.45 -5.17
N SER A 55 -8.52 17.79 -5.17
CA SER A 55 -7.48 18.54 -4.48
C SER A 55 -7.72 18.34 -2.98
N GLN A 56 -6.88 17.54 -2.32
CA GLN A 56 -6.93 17.22 -0.88
C GLN A 56 -7.93 16.10 -0.54
N LEU A 57 -7.53 14.85 -0.83
CA LEU A 57 -8.07 13.70 -0.11
C LEU A 57 -7.70 13.85 1.36
N LYS A 58 -8.64 14.33 2.18
CA LYS A 58 -8.47 14.30 3.63
C LYS A 58 -8.47 12.84 4.06
N VAL A 59 -7.36 12.40 4.65
CA VAL A 59 -7.29 11.10 5.32
C VAL A 59 -7.82 11.32 6.74
N PRO A 60 -9.06 10.89 7.08
CA PRO A 60 -9.67 11.22 8.37
C PRO A 60 -8.81 10.75 9.56
N THR A 61 -8.08 9.66 9.39
CA THR A 61 -7.17 9.12 10.40
C THR A 61 -6.02 10.07 10.75
N LEU A 62 -5.48 10.80 9.77
CA LEU A 62 -4.45 11.82 10.02
C LEU A 62 -5.04 13.02 10.77
N GLU A 63 -6.26 13.42 10.43
CA GLU A 63 -6.96 14.49 11.14
C GLU A 63 -7.24 14.10 12.61
N GLN A 64 -7.69 12.86 12.86
CA GLN A 64 -7.87 12.33 14.21
C GLN A 64 -6.56 12.32 15.02
N TYR A 65 -5.44 11.96 14.39
CA TYR A 65 -4.11 12.05 15.00
C TYR A 65 -3.72 13.49 15.36
N HIS A 66 -3.86 14.43 14.43
CA HIS A 66 -3.54 15.84 14.67
C HIS A 66 -4.43 16.48 15.75
N ASN A 67 -5.67 16.00 15.89
CA ASN A 67 -6.60 16.41 16.93
C ASN A 67 -6.38 15.69 18.27
N GLY A 68 -5.36 14.84 18.39
CA GLY A 68 -5.04 14.11 19.61
C GLY A 68 -6.00 12.97 19.96
N GLN A 69 -6.86 12.56 19.03
CA GLN A 69 -7.82 11.45 19.22
C GLN A 69 -7.16 10.08 19.02
N LEU A 70 -6.02 10.04 18.33
CA LEU A 70 -5.19 8.86 18.14
C LEU A 70 -3.77 9.12 18.62
N THR A 71 -3.16 8.12 19.25
CA THR A 71 -1.71 8.09 19.47
C THR A 71 -0.98 7.76 18.18
N PHE A 72 0.32 8.03 18.14
CA PHE A 72 1.14 7.67 16.99
C PHE A 72 1.17 6.14 16.76
N ASP A 73 1.25 5.34 17.82
CA ASP A 73 1.22 3.88 17.71
C ASP A 73 -0.11 3.37 17.13
N GLN A 74 -1.23 3.96 17.53
CA GLN A 74 -2.54 3.64 16.96
C GLN A 74 -2.59 4.00 15.47
N LEU A 75 -2.06 5.16 15.11
CA LEU A 75 -1.97 5.58 13.71
C LEU A 75 -1.15 4.58 12.88
N VAL A 76 0.06 4.24 13.34
CA VAL A 76 0.93 3.26 12.67
C VAL A 76 0.21 1.93 12.51
N LYS A 77 -0.43 1.42 13.57
CA LYS A 77 -1.18 0.16 13.52
C LYS A 77 -2.31 0.18 12.49
N ILE A 78 -3.02 1.30 12.37
CA ILE A 78 -4.07 1.47 11.35
C ILE A 78 -3.45 1.39 9.95
N PHE A 79 -2.37 2.12 9.69
CA PHE A 79 -1.67 2.05 8.41
C PHE A 79 -1.15 0.64 8.11
N THR A 80 -0.51 -0.02 9.07
CA THR A 80 -0.07 -1.42 8.95
C THR A 80 -1.24 -2.31 8.53
N LYS A 81 -2.41 -2.20 9.17
CA LYS A 81 -3.58 -3.00 8.83
C LYS A 81 -4.15 -2.72 7.43
N VAL A 82 -4.04 -1.49 6.93
CA VAL A 82 -4.42 -1.16 5.55
C VAL A 82 -3.50 -1.85 4.55
N PHE A 83 -2.18 -1.78 4.77
CA PHE A 83 -1.21 -2.47 3.90
C PHE A 83 -1.31 -3.99 4.02
N GLU A 84 -1.49 -4.52 5.22
CA GLU A 84 -1.72 -5.93 5.50
C GLU A 84 -2.92 -6.44 4.71
N SER A 85 -4.08 -5.81 4.83
CA SER A 85 -5.27 -6.27 4.10
C SER A 85 -5.12 -6.23 2.57
N THR A 86 -4.27 -5.34 2.05
CA THR A 86 -4.03 -5.20 0.61
C THR A 86 -2.95 -6.16 0.08
N MET A 87 -1.91 -6.43 0.86
CA MET A 87 -0.70 -7.15 0.40
C MET A 87 -0.57 -8.56 0.95
N GLU A 88 -1.31 -8.92 2.00
CA GLU A 88 -1.28 -10.26 2.59
C GLU A 88 -1.54 -11.37 1.56
N PRO A 89 -2.53 -11.26 0.64
CA PRO A 89 -2.75 -12.30 -0.36
C PRO A 89 -1.54 -12.49 -1.30
N LEU A 90 -0.83 -11.41 -1.64
CA LEU A 90 0.36 -11.46 -2.48
C LEU A 90 1.52 -12.16 -1.75
N ILE A 91 1.76 -11.82 -0.48
CA ILE A 91 2.78 -12.47 0.35
C ILE A 91 2.51 -13.98 0.43
N HIS A 92 1.27 -14.37 0.75
CA HIS A 92 0.87 -15.78 0.81
C HIS A 92 1.04 -16.48 -0.53
N GLN A 93 0.68 -15.82 -1.63
CA GLN A 93 0.82 -16.40 -2.96
C GLN A 93 2.29 -16.65 -3.32
N VAL A 94 3.18 -15.67 -3.10
CA VAL A 94 4.61 -15.78 -3.38
C VAL A 94 5.23 -16.94 -2.60
N LEU A 95 4.96 -17.02 -1.29
CA LEU A 95 5.50 -18.07 -0.43
C LEU A 95 4.91 -19.44 -0.73
N ARG A 96 3.63 -19.52 -1.13
CA ARG A 96 3.03 -20.78 -1.57
C ARG A 96 3.65 -21.27 -2.88
N MET A 97 3.90 -20.36 -3.82
CA MET A 97 4.52 -20.68 -5.11
C MET A 97 5.96 -21.18 -4.96
N SER A 98 6.68 -20.75 -3.91
CA SER A 98 8.01 -21.27 -3.58
C SER A 98 7.98 -22.60 -2.82
N GLY A 99 6.80 -23.15 -2.52
CA GLY A 99 6.63 -24.45 -1.88
C GLY A 99 6.75 -24.44 -0.35
N ARG A 100 6.61 -23.27 0.30
CA ARG A 100 6.58 -23.16 1.77
C ARG A 100 5.36 -23.90 2.34
N SER A 101 5.51 -24.47 3.53
CA SER A 101 4.38 -25.06 4.27
C SER A 101 3.41 -23.98 4.72
N LYS A 102 2.17 -24.36 5.02
CA LYS A 102 1.16 -23.40 5.51
C LYS A 102 1.60 -22.79 6.84
N GLU A 103 2.14 -23.62 7.74
CA GLU A 103 2.63 -23.20 9.05
C GLU A 103 3.78 -22.19 8.92
N ASP A 104 4.71 -22.42 7.99
CA ASP A 104 5.79 -21.47 7.71
C ASP A 104 5.25 -20.15 7.14
N ILE A 105 4.26 -20.20 6.24
CA ILE A 105 3.64 -19.01 5.66
C ILE A 105 2.96 -18.17 6.73
N ASP A 106 2.16 -18.81 7.59
CA ASP A 106 1.42 -18.13 8.67
C ASP A 106 2.40 -17.47 9.66
N GLN A 107 3.51 -18.14 9.98
CA GLN A 107 4.55 -17.59 10.86
C GLN A 107 5.31 -16.44 10.20
N ILE A 108 5.76 -16.60 8.95
CA ILE A 108 6.46 -15.55 8.19
C ILE A 108 5.58 -14.32 8.04
N SER A 109 4.31 -14.48 7.67
CA SER A 109 3.37 -13.36 7.53
C SER A 109 3.26 -12.58 8.84
N LYS A 110 3.02 -13.27 9.95
CA LYS A 110 2.90 -12.63 11.26
C LYS A 110 4.16 -11.82 11.60
N ASP A 111 5.33 -12.42 11.42
CA ASP A 111 6.61 -11.76 11.73
C ASP A 111 6.89 -10.60 10.77
N PHE A 112 6.55 -10.75 9.49
CA PHE A 112 6.66 -9.72 8.48
C PHE A 112 5.90 -8.46 8.88
N TRP A 113 4.63 -8.59 9.29
CA TRP A 113 3.81 -7.42 9.66
C TRP A 113 4.23 -6.79 10.99
N MET A 114 4.74 -7.58 11.93
CA MET A 114 5.34 -7.03 13.15
C MET A 114 6.58 -6.18 12.82
N VAL A 115 7.47 -6.67 11.96
CA VAL A 115 8.67 -5.91 11.54
C VAL A 115 8.28 -4.67 10.73
N TYR A 116 7.28 -4.78 9.86
CA TYR A 116 6.78 -3.64 9.10
C TYR A 116 6.21 -2.54 10.01
N GLU A 117 5.44 -2.91 11.04
CA GLU A 117 4.92 -1.96 12.02
C GLU A 117 6.06 -1.20 12.73
N GLU A 118 7.09 -1.92 13.18
CA GLU A 118 8.26 -1.30 13.83
C GLU A 118 9.03 -0.37 12.87
N LYS A 119 9.19 -0.76 11.61
CA LYS A 119 9.81 0.09 10.58
C LYS A 119 9.03 1.38 10.35
N LEU A 120 7.70 1.34 10.40
CA LEU A 120 6.87 2.54 10.31
C LEU A 120 7.02 3.44 11.56
N LYS A 121 7.17 2.86 12.75
CA LYS A 121 7.44 3.63 13.99
C LYS A 121 8.76 4.40 13.91
N GLU A 122 9.79 3.80 13.30
CA GLU A 122 11.09 4.45 13.04
C GLU A 122 10.99 5.59 12.00
N ARG A 123 9.97 5.56 11.14
CA ARG A 123 9.78 6.48 10.00
C ARG A 123 8.55 7.37 10.18
N ARG A 124 8.54 8.13 11.28
CA ARG A 124 7.45 9.07 11.60
C ARG A 124 7.14 10.05 10.46
N ASP A 125 8.17 10.49 9.75
CA ASP A 125 8.07 11.37 8.57
C ASP A 125 7.14 10.81 7.49
N LEU A 126 7.17 9.50 7.31
CA LEU A 126 6.42 8.80 6.27
C LEU A 126 4.96 8.61 6.68
N VAL A 127 4.68 8.37 7.96
CA VAL A 127 3.33 8.11 8.47
C VAL A 127 2.50 9.39 8.58
N ILE A 128 3.11 10.52 8.93
CA ILE A 128 2.38 11.79 9.15
C ILE A 128 2.34 12.70 7.91
N ASN A 129 2.99 12.32 6.82
CA ASN A 129 3.03 13.15 5.62
C ASN A 129 1.69 13.08 4.88
N GLY A 130 0.92 14.18 4.96
CA GLY A 130 -0.39 14.31 4.31
C GLY A 130 -0.36 14.38 2.78
N ASN A 131 0.81 14.42 2.14
CA ASN A 131 0.94 14.43 0.67
C ASN A 131 0.98 13.01 0.08
N GLN A 132 0.02 12.16 0.48
CA GLN A 132 -0.02 10.76 0.02
C GLN A 132 -1.12 10.53 -1.00
N TYR A 133 -0.72 9.80 -2.04
CA TYR A 133 -1.27 9.71 -3.39
C TYR A 133 -2.80 9.60 -3.50
N VAL A 134 -3.33 10.32 -4.50
CA VAL A 134 -4.68 10.14 -5.01
C VAL A 134 -4.71 8.83 -5.80
N CYS A 135 -5.38 7.82 -5.28
CA CYS A 135 -5.78 6.66 -6.07
C CYS A 135 -7.23 6.89 -6.51
N ALA A 136 -7.42 7.20 -7.79
CA ALA A 136 -8.75 7.23 -8.39
C ALA A 136 -9.03 5.84 -8.98
N CYS A 137 -9.94 5.09 -8.35
CA CYS A 137 -10.53 3.92 -8.97
C CYS A 137 -11.72 4.39 -9.83
N LEU A 138 -11.73 4.03 -11.11
CA LEU A 138 -12.90 4.14 -11.99
C LEU A 138 -13.85 2.97 -11.74
#